data_AF-A0A2R6D5M1-F1
#
_entry.id   AF-A0A2R6D5M1-F1
#
_cell.length_a   1.000
_cell.length_b   1.000
_cell.length_c   1.000
_cell.angle_alpha   90.00
_cell.angle_beta   90.00
_cell.angle_gamma   90.00
#
_symmetry.space_group_name_H-M   'P 1'
#
loop_
_entity.id
_entity.type
_entity.pdbx_description
1 polymer ?
#
loop_
_entity_poly.entity_id
_entity_poly.type
_entity_poly.pdbx_seq_one_letter_code
_entity_poly.pdbx_strand_id
1 'polypeptide(L)'
;MFSFDLLLHSPALTLSTVYVLGAVAGLVAAVVSNVPMHRLPEGSTAPFVATGLLTGSNPTDVDPTLASGLHYAAGVLAGVFYTTAEYGIETVVPSPRLYIAGTGLPLVTHLLALLVTFVFLVGFFSYVVLPRFDALRDRYERIRRAWLVVATAYVFGLALFVPGLLRLLT
;
A
#
# COMPACT_ATOMS: atom_id res chain seq x y z
N MET A 1 11.96 -17.85 25.29
CA MET A 1 12.10 -18.38 23.92
C MET A 1 10.79 -18.06 23.23
N PHE A 2 10.73 -16.96 22.47
CA PHE A 2 9.50 -16.55 21.78
C PHE A 2 9.34 -17.44 20.56
N SER A 3 8.41 -18.40 20.62
CA SER A 3 7.99 -19.13 19.43
C SER A 3 7.22 -18.14 18.56
N PHE A 4 7.80 -17.75 17.43
CA PHE A 4 7.09 -16.96 16.41
C PHE A 4 6.16 -17.86 15.63
N ASP A 5 5.21 -18.49 16.32
CA ASP A 5 4.06 -19.13 15.68
C ASP A 5 3.11 -18.00 15.25
N LEU A 6 3.58 -17.17 14.30
CA LEU A 6 2.83 -16.08 13.69
C LEU A 6 1.65 -16.71 12.94
N LEU A 7 0.46 -16.42 13.44
CA LEU A 7 -0.82 -17.07 13.17
C LEU A 7 -1.42 -16.77 11.79
N LEU A 8 -0.62 -16.27 10.84
CA LEU A 8 -1.07 -15.97 9.49
C LEU A 8 -1.02 -17.16 8.52
N HIS A 9 -0.29 -18.24 8.83
CA HIS A 9 -0.09 -19.29 7.85
C HIS A 9 -0.30 -20.67 8.45
N SER A 10 -1.17 -21.45 7.80
CA SER A 10 -1.03 -22.90 7.76
C SER A 10 0.46 -23.25 7.63
N PRO A 11 0.95 -24.36 8.21
CA PRO A 11 2.36 -24.77 8.12
C PRO A 11 2.90 -24.96 6.68
N ALA A 12 2.07 -24.70 5.67
CA ALA A 12 2.34 -24.79 4.24
C ALA A 12 3.06 -23.58 3.62
N LEU A 13 2.95 -22.35 4.18
CA LEU A 13 3.53 -21.15 3.56
C LEU A 13 4.70 -20.59 4.37
N THR A 14 5.84 -20.39 3.70
CA THR A 14 7.04 -19.81 4.31
C THR A 14 6.91 -18.29 4.42
N LEU A 15 7.58 -17.66 5.40
CA LEU A 15 7.59 -16.21 5.59
C LEU A 15 7.90 -15.43 4.31
N SER A 16 8.89 -15.88 3.53
CA SER A 16 9.26 -15.26 2.26
C SER A 16 8.13 -15.31 1.23
N THR A 17 7.40 -16.43 1.17
CA THR A 17 6.22 -16.57 0.30
C THR A 17 5.16 -15.53 0.61
N VAL A 18 4.93 -15.22 1.88
CA VAL A 18 3.94 -14.23 2.33
C VAL A 18 4.34 -12.82 1.91
N TYR A 19 5.61 -12.46 2.09
CA TYR A 19 6.11 -11.17 1.66
C TYR A 19 6.08 -11.02 0.13
N VAL A 20 6.38 -12.09 -0.61
CA VAL A 20 6.23 -12.10 -2.07
C VAL A 20 4.76 -11.92 -2.45
N LEU A 21 3.83 -12.58 -1.76
CA LEU A 21 2.40 -12.41 -1.99
C LEU A 21 1.96 -10.97 -1.74
N GLY A 22 2.37 -10.36 -0.61
CA GLY A 22 2.12 -8.96 -0.31
C GLY A 22 2.69 -8.01 -1.36
N ALA A 23 3.93 -8.26 -1.81
CA ALA A 23 4.57 -7.52 -2.90
C ALA A 23 3.78 -7.60 -4.22
N VAL A 24 3.35 -8.80 -4.62
CA VAL A 24 2.54 -9.03 -5.82
C VAL A 24 1.17 -8.38 -5.70
N ALA A 25 0.50 -8.53 -4.56
CA ALA A 25 -0.78 -7.88 -4.29
C ALA A 25 -0.65 -6.35 -4.37
N GLY A 26 0.43 -5.80 -3.81
CA GLY A 26 0.76 -4.38 -3.88
C GLY A 26 1.02 -3.89 -5.30
N LEU A 27 1.69 -4.67 -6.14
CA LEU A 27 1.87 -4.35 -7.55
C LEU A 27 0.52 -4.27 -8.28
N VAL A 28 -0.35 -5.28 -8.12
CA VAL A 28 -1.66 -5.30 -8.77
C VAL A 28 -2.56 -4.18 -8.22
N ALA A 29 -2.50 -3.89 -6.92
CA ALA A 29 -3.19 -2.77 -6.32
C ALA A 29 -2.73 -1.41 -6.88
N ALA A 30 -1.44 -1.25 -7.18
CA ALA A 30 -0.91 -0.06 -7.85
C ALA A 30 -1.43 0.07 -9.29
N VAL A 31 -1.59 -1.04 -10.01
CA VAL A 31 -2.26 -1.06 -11.32
C VAL A 31 -3.72 -0.61 -11.19
N VAL A 32 -4.47 -1.12 -10.20
CA VAL A 32 -5.85 -0.67 -9.95
C VAL A 32 -5.92 0.83 -9.63
N SER A 33 -4.92 1.34 -8.91
CA SER A 33 -4.84 2.76 -8.57
C SER A 33 -4.68 3.68 -9.78
N ASN A 34 -4.24 3.18 -10.93
CA ASN A 34 -4.21 3.94 -12.18
C ASN A 34 -5.61 4.43 -12.59
N VAL A 35 -6.66 3.71 -12.20
CA VAL A 35 -8.04 4.04 -12.55
C VAL A 35 -8.45 5.43 -12.04
N PRO A 36 -8.39 5.74 -10.72
CA PRO A 36 -8.61 7.11 -10.25
C PRO A 36 -7.49 8.07 -10.69
N MET A 37 -6.24 7.62 -10.84
CA MET A 37 -5.14 8.50 -11.29
C MET A 37 -5.44 9.13 -12.66
N HIS A 38 -5.99 8.37 -13.59
CA HIS A 38 -6.36 8.85 -14.92
C HIS A 38 -7.66 9.66 -14.97
N ARG A 39 -8.48 9.62 -13.91
CA ARG A 39 -9.80 10.29 -13.88
C ARG A 39 -9.81 11.58 -13.07
N LEU A 40 -8.83 11.77 -12.18
CA LEU A 40 -8.76 12.94 -11.31
C LEU A 40 -7.71 13.93 -11.83
N PRO A 41 -7.98 15.24 -11.83
CA PRO A 41 -7.02 16.25 -12.30
C PRO A 41 -5.65 16.19 -11.59
N GLU A 42 -5.65 15.81 -10.31
CA GLU A 42 -4.45 15.67 -9.47
C GLU A 42 -4.11 14.20 -9.17
N GLY A 43 -4.73 13.26 -9.88
CA GLY A 43 -4.64 11.83 -9.61
C GLY A 43 -3.21 11.30 -9.74
N SER A 44 -2.49 11.73 -10.76
CA SER A 44 -1.11 11.33 -11.00
C SER A 44 -0.08 12.18 -10.27
N THR A 45 -0.46 13.21 -9.49
CA THR A 45 0.53 14.16 -8.94
C THR A 45 1.49 13.50 -7.94
N ALA A 46 1.03 12.51 -7.18
CA ALA A 46 1.84 11.86 -6.15
C ALA A 46 3.14 11.21 -6.68
N PRO A 47 3.13 10.36 -7.72
CA PRO A 47 4.37 9.81 -8.26
C PRO A 47 5.33 10.86 -8.82
N PHE A 48 4.84 11.93 -9.46
CA PHE A 48 5.73 13.01 -9.94
C PHE A 48 6.39 13.77 -8.78
N VAL A 49 5.64 14.04 -7.71
CA VAL A 49 6.16 14.67 -6.49
C VAL A 49 7.20 13.77 -5.81
N ALA A 50 6.92 12.48 -5.69
CA ALA A 50 7.86 11.51 -5.11
C ALA A 50 9.14 11.40 -5.93
N THR A 51 9.03 11.28 -7.26
CA THR A 51 10.19 11.24 -8.15
C THR A 51 11.00 12.52 -8.07
N GLY A 52 10.35 13.68 -8.15
CA GLY A 52 11.02 14.98 -8.02
C GLY A 52 11.79 15.10 -6.70
N LEU A 53 11.24 14.55 -5.60
CA LEU A 53 11.94 14.53 -4.31
C LEU A 53 13.20 13.65 -4.35
N LEU A 54 13.13 12.50 -5.02
CA LEU A 54 14.25 11.56 -5.13
C LEU A 54 15.33 12.03 -6.10
N THR A 55 14.96 12.77 -7.16
CA THR A 55 15.88 13.24 -8.20
C THR A 55 16.35 14.68 -7.99
N GLY A 56 15.76 15.41 -7.02
CA GLY A 56 16.01 16.84 -6.84
C GLY A 56 15.43 17.71 -7.95
N SER A 57 14.43 17.22 -8.69
CA SER A 57 13.79 17.91 -9.82
C SER A 57 12.45 18.54 -9.40
N ASN A 58 12.04 19.60 -10.10
CA ASN A 58 10.68 20.10 -9.96
C ASN A 58 9.69 19.02 -10.43
N PRO A 59 8.59 18.73 -9.71
CA PRO A 59 7.60 17.73 -10.13
C PRO A 59 7.01 17.95 -11.52
N THR A 60 7.07 19.18 -12.07
CA THR A 60 6.64 19.48 -13.45
C THR A 60 7.62 19.03 -14.53
N ASP A 61 8.88 18.79 -14.17
CA ASP A 61 9.99 18.56 -15.11
C ASP A 61 10.46 17.09 -15.07
N VAL A 62 9.79 16.26 -14.26
CA VAL A 62 10.10 14.84 -14.08
C VAL A 62 9.70 14.02 -15.31
N ASP A 63 10.56 13.07 -15.69
CA ASP A 63 10.25 12.06 -16.71
C ASP A 63 9.03 11.22 -16.30
N PRO A 64 7.94 11.20 -17.10
CA PRO A 64 6.74 10.41 -16.82
C PRO A 64 7.00 8.90 -16.71
N THR A 65 7.97 8.37 -17.45
CA THR A 65 8.35 6.94 -17.40
C THR A 65 8.96 6.62 -16.05
N LEU A 66 9.83 7.50 -15.53
CA LEU A 66 10.44 7.32 -14.22
C LEU A 66 9.39 7.46 -13.10
N ALA A 67 8.48 8.43 -13.20
CA ALA A 67 7.36 8.57 -12.27
C ALA A 67 6.44 7.34 -12.26
N SER A 68 6.15 6.78 -13.43
CA SER A 68 5.40 5.52 -13.56
C SER A 68 6.14 4.33 -12.95
N GLY A 69 7.44 4.20 -13.21
CA GLY A 69 8.27 3.15 -12.60
C GLY A 69 8.28 3.24 -11.07
N LEU A 70 8.47 4.44 -10.51
CA LEU A 70 8.45 4.67 -9.07
C LEU A 70 7.06 4.47 -8.46
N HIS A 71 5.96 4.74 -9.18
CA HIS A 71 4.61 4.39 -8.74
C HIS A 71 4.46 2.89 -8.48
N TYR A 72 4.86 2.05 -9.44
CA TYR A 72 4.77 0.60 -9.27
C TYR A 72 5.74 0.07 -8.22
N ALA A 73 6.96 0.61 -8.16
CA ALA A 73 7.93 0.24 -7.12
C ALA A 73 7.42 0.60 -5.71
N ALA A 74 6.86 1.80 -5.54
CA ALA A 74 6.22 2.20 -4.29
C ALA A 74 5.00 1.31 -3.97
N GLY A 75 4.23 0.92 -4.98
CA GLY A 75 3.14 -0.04 -4.86
C GLY A 75 3.59 -1.40 -4.32
N VAL A 76 4.70 -1.93 -4.81
CA VAL A 76 5.30 -3.17 -4.29
C VAL A 76 5.73 -2.99 -2.83
N LEU A 77 6.46 -1.91 -2.53
CA LEU A 77 6.94 -1.63 -1.16
C LEU A 77 5.80 -1.41 -0.17
N ALA A 78 4.70 -0.79 -0.59
CA ALA A 78 3.52 -0.60 0.22
C ALA A 78 2.80 -1.93 0.52
N GLY A 79 2.83 -2.90 -0.41
CA GLY A 79 2.32 -4.25 -0.19
C GLY A 79 3.18 -5.03 0.80
N VAL A 80 4.51 -4.89 0.72
CA VAL A 80 5.45 -5.40 1.73
C VAL A 80 5.19 -4.76 3.09
N PHE A 81 5.02 -3.44 3.14
CA PHE A 81 4.71 -2.71 4.37
C PHE A 81 3.40 -3.18 5.01
N TYR A 82 2.37 -3.41 4.20
CA TYR A 82 1.11 -4.02 4.63
C TYR A 82 1.36 -5.37 5.32
N THR A 83 2.13 -6.27 4.71
CA THR A 83 2.46 -7.59 5.32
C THR A 83 3.26 -7.43 6.62
N THR A 84 4.19 -6.49 6.68
CA THR A 84 4.90 -6.15 7.93
C THR A 84 3.94 -5.66 9.00
N ALA A 85 2.97 -4.82 8.64
CA ALA A 85 1.97 -4.31 9.57
C ALA A 85 1.09 -5.45 10.10
N GLU A 86 0.67 -6.40 9.26
CA GLU A 86 -0.06 -7.59 9.70
C GLU A 86 0.71 -8.34 10.79
N TYR A 87 1.95 -8.75 10.51
CA TYR A 87 2.77 -9.45 11.49
C TYR A 87 2.96 -8.66 12.77
N GLY A 88 3.19 -7.34 12.68
CA GLY A 88 3.30 -6.46 13.84
C GLY A 88 2.02 -6.45 14.69
N ILE A 89 0.85 -6.36 14.06
CA ILE A 89 -0.45 -6.35 14.73
C ILE A 89 -0.70 -7.67 15.47
N GLU A 90 -0.33 -8.81 14.88
CA GLU A 90 -0.49 -10.11 15.54
C GLU A 90 0.32 -10.26 16.82
N THR A 91 1.41 -9.53 16.97
CA THR A 91 2.20 -9.57 18.22
C THR A 91 1.50 -8.92 19.41
N VAL A 92 0.47 -8.10 19.16
CA VAL A 92 -0.21 -7.30 20.20
C VAL A 92 -1.71 -7.54 20.28
N VAL A 93 -2.33 -8.11 19.24
CA VAL A 93 -3.76 -8.44 19.21
C VAL A 93 -3.98 -9.90 19.65
N PRO A 94 -5.00 -10.20 20.46
CA PRO A 94 -5.32 -11.57 20.85
C PRO A 94 -5.58 -12.50 19.66
N SER A 95 -5.45 -13.81 19.90
CA SER A 95 -5.67 -14.83 18.87
C SER A 95 -7.01 -14.64 18.15
N PRO A 96 -7.01 -14.70 16.81
CA PRO A 96 -8.18 -14.36 16.03
C PRO A 96 -9.28 -15.39 16.17
N ARG A 97 -10.53 -14.91 16.13
CA ARG A 97 -11.75 -15.73 16.18
C ARG A 97 -12.46 -15.81 14.82
N LEU A 98 -12.08 -14.95 13.88
CA LEU A 98 -12.70 -14.80 12.58
C LEU A 98 -11.62 -14.79 11.52
N TYR A 99 -11.81 -15.62 10.51
CA TYR A 99 -10.91 -15.77 9.37
C TYR A 99 -11.67 -15.53 8.08
N ILE A 100 -10.98 -15.02 7.07
CA ILE A 100 -11.51 -14.98 5.71
C ILE A 100 -11.60 -16.43 5.22
N ALA A 101 -12.80 -16.82 4.77
CA ALA A 101 -13.11 -18.21 4.47
C ALA A 101 -12.16 -18.79 3.42
N GLY A 102 -11.53 -19.91 3.77
CA GLY A 102 -10.64 -20.66 2.87
C GLY A 102 -9.26 -20.05 2.65
N THR A 103 -8.83 -19.05 3.42
CA THR A 103 -7.50 -18.43 3.26
C THR A 103 -6.59 -18.52 4.48
N GLY A 104 -7.15 -18.82 5.66
CA GLY A 104 -6.41 -18.77 6.93
C GLY A 104 -6.07 -17.36 7.41
N LEU A 105 -6.47 -16.31 6.66
CA LEU A 105 -6.17 -14.91 6.97
C LEU A 105 -7.10 -14.38 8.06
N PRO A 106 -6.59 -13.93 9.23
CA PRO A 106 -7.40 -13.32 10.27
C PRO A 106 -8.05 -12.02 9.81
N LEU A 107 -9.39 -11.95 9.88
CA LEU A 107 -10.15 -10.81 9.35
C LEU A 107 -9.79 -9.49 10.03
N VAL A 108 -9.68 -9.50 11.36
CA VAL A 108 -9.39 -8.28 12.13
C VAL A 108 -7.96 -7.78 11.86
N THR A 109 -6.98 -8.68 11.85
CA THR A 109 -5.58 -8.35 11.51
C THR A 109 -5.50 -7.74 10.12
N HIS A 110 -6.16 -8.36 9.13
CA HIS A 110 -6.23 -7.88 7.76
C HIS A 110 -6.77 -6.43 7.69
N LEU A 111 -7.93 -6.18 8.29
CA LEU A 111 -8.56 -4.86 8.28
C LEU A 111 -7.72 -3.79 9.00
N LEU A 112 -7.08 -4.14 10.12
CA LEU A 112 -6.20 -3.23 10.84
C LEU A 112 -4.94 -2.92 10.05
N ALA A 113 -4.34 -3.91 9.38
CA ALA A 113 -3.18 -3.69 8.52
C ALA A 113 -3.53 -2.80 7.33
N LEU A 114 -4.67 -3.03 6.67
CA LEU A 114 -5.20 -2.15 5.62
C LEU A 114 -5.36 -0.70 6.12
N LEU A 115 -5.90 -0.52 7.32
CA LEU A 115 -6.06 0.79 7.94
C LEU A 115 -4.71 1.45 8.22
N VAL A 116 -3.74 0.71 8.79
CA VAL A 116 -2.38 1.21 9.06
C VAL A 116 -1.70 1.61 7.76
N THR A 117 -1.79 0.78 6.72
CA THR A 117 -1.27 1.09 5.38
C THR A 117 -1.93 2.34 4.80
N PHE A 118 -3.26 2.45 4.87
CA PHE A 118 -3.99 3.62 4.40
C PHE A 118 -3.53 4.90 5.11
N VAL A 119 -3.50 4.89 6.44
CA VAL A 119 -3.09 6.04 7.25
C VAL A 119 -1.64 6.42 6.97
N PHE A 120 -0.75 5.43 6.83
CA PHE A 120 0.64 5.66 6.46
C PHE A 120 0.76 6.32 5.09
N LEU A 121 0.14 5.76 4.05
CA LEU A 121 0.21 6.30 2.68
C LEU A 121 -0.34 7.73 2.61
N VAL A 122 -1.52 7.96 3.20
CA VAL A 122 -2.16 9.27 3.21
C VAL A 122 -1.34 10.26 4.02
N GLY A 123 -0.95 9.90 5.23
CA GLY A 123 -0.24 10.78 6.16
C GLY A 123 1.16 11.12 5.68
N PHE A 124 1.96 10.10 5.33
CA PHE A 124 3.33 10.28 4.87
C PHE A 124 3.39 11.17 3.63
N PHE A 125 2.59 10.89 2.60
CA PHE A 125 2.57 11.75 1.42
C PHE A 125 2.08 13.16 1.75
N SER A 126 0.96 13.30 2.45
CA SER A 126 0.31 14.60 2.66
C SER A 126 1.10 15.56 3.56
N TYR A 127 1.83 15.03 4.52
CA TYR A 127 2.47 15.82 5.59
C TYR A 127 4.00 15.73 5.59
N VAL A 128 4.61 14.74 4.93
CA VAL A 128 6.07 14.62 4.86
C VAL A 128 6.58 14.94 3.45
N VAL A 129 5.98 14.35 2.42
CA VAL A 129 6.49 14.45 1.04
C VAL A 129 5.98 15.72 0.34
N LEU A 130 4.66 15.92 0.29
CA LEU A 130 4.04 17.04 -0.42
C LEU A 130 4.52 18.42 0.06
N PRO A 131 4.69 18.66 1.38
CA PRO A 131 5.20 19.95 1.87
C PRO A 131 6.63 20.30 1.47
N ARG A 132 7.37 19.39 0.81
CA ARG A 132 8.72 19.69 0.28
C ARG A 132 8.71 20.56 -0.98
N PHE A 133 7.54 20.76 -1.58
CA PHE A 133 7.39 21.56 -2.80
C PHE A 133 6.44 22.73 -2.58
N ASP A 134 7.00 23.89 -2.21
CA ASP A 134 6.25 25.11 -1.96
C ASP A 134 5.48 25.61 -3.19
N ALA A 135 6.02 25.37 -4.40
CA ALA A 135 5.36 25.72 -5.66
C ALA A 135 3.98 25.05 -5.86
N LEU A 136 3.70 23.98 -5.11
CA LEU A 136 2.43 23.26 -5.16
C LEU A 136 1.45 23.66 -4.06
N ARG A 137 1.80 24.62 -3.19
CA ARG A 137 1.03 25.00 -1.99
C ARG A 137 -0.43 25.33 -2.28
N ASP A 138 -0.69 26.10 -3.33
CA ASP A 138 -2.05 26.49 -3.75
C ASP A 138 -2.90 25.32 -4.27
N ARG A 139 -2.26 24.17 -4.52
CA ARG A 139 -2.88 22.93 -5.00
C ARG A 139 -2.95 21.85 -3.93
N TYR A 140 -2.35 22.04 -2.75
CA TYR A 140 -2.23 20.98 -1.73
C TYR A 140 -3.56 20.33 -1.37
N GLU A 141 -4.61 21.12 -1.19
CA GLU A 141 -5.93 20.55 -0.86
C GLU A 141 -6.46 19.64 -1.98
N ARG A 142 -6.36 20.06 -3.24
CA ARG A 142 -6.80 19.25 -4.38
C ARG A 142 -5.94 17.99 -4.54
N ILE A 143 -4.63 18.12 -4.36
CA ILE A 143 -3.68 17.01 -4.40
C ILE A 143 -4.00 15.99 -3.30
N ARG A 144 -4.23 16.44 -2.06
CA ARG A 144 -4.58 15.56 -0.94
C ARG A 144 -5.91 14.86 -1.15
N ARG A 145 -6.93 15.56 -1.66
CA ARG A 145 -8.24 14.95 -2.00
C ARG A 145 -8.10 13.88 -3.08
N ALA A 146 -7.33 14.15 -4.15
CA ALA A 146 -7.08 13.15 -5.17
C ALA A 146 -6.28 11.96 -4.63
N TRP A 147 -5.26 12.23 -3.81
CA TRP A 147 -4.46 11.20 -3.17
C TRP A 147 -5.28 10.30 -2.25
N LEU A 148 -6.23 10.85 -1.48
CA LEU A 148 -7.16 10.05 -0.67
C LEU A 148 -7.91 9.02 -1.53
N VAL A 149 -8.41 9.41 -2.70
CA VAL A 149 -9.14 8.50 -3.60
C VAL A 149 -8.20 7.45 -4.20
N VAL A 150 -7.00 7.84 -4.61
CA VAL A 150 -6.00 6.92 -5.17
C VAL A 150 -5.53 5.91 -4.12
N ALA A 151 -5.18 6.36 -2.92
CA ALA A 151 -4.79 5.50 -1.80
C ALA A 151 -5.93 4.58 -1.36
N THR A 152 -7.18 5.05 -1.42
CA THR A 152 -8.36 4.22 -1.18
C THR A 152 -8.44 3.08 -2.18
N ALA A 153 -8.30 3.37 -3.48
CA ALA A 153 -8.30 2.34 -4.53
C ALA A 153 -7.18 1.32 -4.35
N TYR A 154 -5.98 1.76 -3.94
CA TYR A 154 -4.88 0.88 -3.60
C TYR A 154 -5.22 -0.08 -2.46
N VAL A 155 -5.75 0.43 -1.35
CA VAL A 155 -6.08 -0.38 -0.17
C VAL A 155 -7.25 -1.32 -0.44
N PHE A 156 -8.25 -0.91 -1.24
CA PHE A 156 -9.27 -1.83 -1.75
C PHE A 156 -8.67 -2.94 -2.63
N GLY A 157 -7.67 -2.61 -3.46
CA GLY A 157 -6.91 -3.60 -4.21
C GLY A 157 -6.28 -4.65 -3.29
N LEU A 158 -5.55 -4.22 -2.26
CA LEU A 158 -4.97 -5.13 -1.26
C LEU A 158 -6.03 -5.98 -0.57
N ALA A 159 -7.16 -5.37 -0.17
CA ALA A 159 -8.25 -6.06 0.49
C ALA A 159 -8.83 -7.23 -0.33
N LEU A 160 -8.74 -7.15 -1.66
CA LEU A 160 -9.23 -8.18 -2.57
C LEU A 160 -8.13 -9.17 -2.96
N PHE A 161 -6.96 -8.67 -3.37
CA PHE A 161 -5.93 -9.49 -3.97
C PHE A 161 -5.14 -10.31 -2.95
N VAL A 162 -4.95 -9.83 -1.72
CA VAL A 162 -4.27 -10.61 -0.67
C VAL A 162 -5.04 -11.91 -0.37
N PRO A 163 -6.32 -11.87 0.05
CA PRO A 163 -7.08 -13.11 0.28
C PRO A 163 -7.28 -13.91 -1.00
N GLY A 164 -7.44 -13.26 -2.17
CA GLY A 164 -7.55 -13.95 -3.45
C GLY A 164 -6.31 -14.78 -3.80
N LEU A 165 -5.11 -14.21 -3.63
CA LEU A 165 -3.84 -14.91 -3.85
C LEU A 165 -3.63 -16.02 -2.82
N LEU A 166 -3.96 -15.79 -1.55
CA LEU A 166 -3.86 -16.83 -0.51
C LEU A 166 -4.77 -18.02 -0.84
N ARG A 167 -5.99 -17.76 -1.34
CA ARG A 167 -6.92 -18.81 -1.75
C ARG A 167 -6.40 -19.67 -2.90
N LEU A 168 -5.54 -19.13 -3.75
CA LEU A 168 -4.91 -19.89 -4.85
C LEU A 168 -3.76 -20.78 -4.38
N LEU A 169 -3.20 -20.50 -3.19
CA LEU A 169 -2.05 -21.21 -2.63
C LEU A 169 -2.43 -22.19 -1.50
N THR A 170 -3.71 -22.25 -1.10
CA THR A 170 -4.24 -23.04 0.03
C THR A 170 -5.51 -23.81 -0.32
#